data_AF-A0A1Z7M4M7-F1
#
_entry.id   AF-A0A1Z7M4M7-F1
#
_cell.length_a   1.000
_cell.length_b   1.000
_cell.length_c   1.000
_cell.angle_alpha   90.00
_cell.angle_beta   90.00
_cell.angle_gamma   90.00
#
_symmetry.space_group_name_H-M   'P 1'
#
loop_
_entity.id
_entity.type
_entity.pdbx_description
1 polymer ?
#
loop_
_entity_poly.entity_id
_entity_poly.type
_entity_poly.pdbx_seq_one_letter_code
_entity_poly.pdbx_strand_id
1 'polypeptide(L)'
;MTTTQNFKITDIFGYLSADEISLEEIEEIFYQSVKGNVSEEYKIFFDSNQIELSHFQKEAAADLRASHREVAYMTRDSEVIAVIGYRVIESESTMENRK
;
A
#
# COMPACT_ATOMS: atom_id res chain seq x y z
N MET A 1 15.84 -17.94 -7.74
CA MET A 1 15.98 -17.08 -6.56
C MET A 1 14.78 -16.15 -6.57
N THR A 2 13.71 -16.46 -5.84
CA THR A 2 12.56 -15.57 -5.67
C THR A 2 12.79 -14.78 -4.38
N THR A 3 13.27 -13.55 -4.50
CA THR A 3 13.35 -12.62 -3.38
C THR A 3 11.92 -12.39 -2.91
N THR A 4 11.57 -12.92 -1.73
CA THR A 4 10.27 -12.63 -1.12
C THR A 4 10.39 -11.24 -0.54
N GLN A 5 9.99 -10.22 -1.31
CA GLN A 5 9.91 -8.86 -0.78
C GLN A 5 8.79 -8.85 0.27
N ASN A 6 9.16 -8.61 1.52
CA ASN A 6 8.17 -8.43 2.59
C ASN A 6 7.78 -6.96 2.60
N PHE A 7 6.49 -6.68 2.69
CA PHE A 7 5.98 -5.31 2.80
C PHE A 7 5.48 -5.09 4.23
N LYS A 8 5.64 -3.87 4.74
CA LYS A 8 5.04 -3.46 6.01
C LYS A 8 4.33 -2.14 5.82
N ILE A 9 3.02 -2.15 6.03
CA ILE A 9 2.21 -0.94 6.13
C ILE A 9 2.62 -0.18 7.39
N THR A 10 2.80 1.12 7.26
CA THR A 10 3.18 2.00 8.38
C THR A 10 2.07 2.97 8.73
N ASP A 11 1.31 3.42 7.74
CA ASP A 11 0.30 4.47 7.89
C ASP A 11 -0.84 4.23 6.89
N ILE A 12 -2.07 4.51 7.29
CA ILE A 12 -3.26 4.46 6.42
C ILE A 12 -4.05 5.75 6.61
N PHE A 13 -4.30 6.46 5.51
CA PHE A 13 -5.24 7.56 5.44
C PHE A 13 -6.49 7.10 4.69
N GLY A 14 -7.51 6.66 5.44
CA GLY A 14 -8.80 6.27 4.89
C GLY A 14 -9.74 7.46 4.70
N TYR A 15 -10.50 7.45 3.61
CA TYR A 15 -11.47 8.49 3.25
C TYR A 15 -12.92 7.99 3.31
N LEU A 16 -13.12 6.70 3.57
CA LEU A 16 -14.43 6.10 3.85
C LEU A 16 -14.60 5.87 5.35
N SER A 17 -15.85 5.69 5.76
CA SER A 17 -16.16 5.35 7.15
C SER A 17 -15.74 3.91 7.48
N ALA A 18 -15.43 3.65 8.76
CA ALA A 18 -15.06 2.30 9.21
C ALA A 18 -16.20 1.27 9.08
N ASP A 19 -17.44 1.74 8.95
CA ASP A 19 -18.61 0.89 8.68
C ASP A 19 -18.64 0.41 7.21
N GLU A 20 -17.95 1.11 6.30
CA GLU A 20 -17.83 0.73 4.90
C GLU A 20 -16.61 -0.15 4.62
N ILE A 21 -15.47 0.18 5.24
CA ILE A 21 -14.24 -0.60 5.11
C ILE A 21 -13.36 -0.42 6.35
N SER A 22 -12.96 -1.53 6.96
CA SER A 22 -12.09 -1.48 8.13
C SER A 22 -10.62 -1.29 7.73
N LEU A 23 -9.78 -0.89 8.70
CA LEU A 23 -8.34 -0.84 8.48
C LEU A 23 -7.77 -2.23 8.18
N GLU A 24 -8.24 -3.28 8.85
CA GLU A 24 -7.78 -4.65 8.59
C GLU A 24 -8.09 -5.09 7.16
N GLU A 25 -9.26 -4.74 6.63
CA GLU A 25 -9.64 -5.05 5.25
C GLU A 25 -8.74 -4.31 4.25
N ILE A 26 -8.43 -3.03 4.52
CA ILE A 26 -7.49 -2.27 3.69
C ILE A 26 -6.11 -2.94 3.66
N GLU A 27 -5.60 -3.37 4.82
CA GLU A 27 -4.32 -4.06 4.92
C GLU A 27 -4.32 -5.38 4.16
N GLU A 28 -5.38 -6.18 4.30
CA GLU A 28 -5.50 -7.45 3.59
C GLU A 28 -5.50 -7.25 2.08
N ILE A 29 -6.32 -6.33 1.56
CA ILE A 29 -6.36 -6.04 0.13
C ILE A 29 -4.99 -5.60 -0.40
N PHE A 30 -4.27 -4.74 0.35
CA PHE A 30 -2.91 -4.36 -0.01
C PHE A 30 -1.97 -5.57 -0.09
N TYR A 31 -1.97 -6.43 0.94
CA TYR A 31 -1.11 -7.62 0.97
C TYR A 31 -1.47 -8.66 -0.11
N GLN A 32 -2.74 -8.76 -0.49
CA GLN A 32 -3.16 -9.60 -1.61
C GLN A 32 -2.67 -9.02 -2.94
N SER A 33 -2.77 -7.69 -3.12
CA SER A 33 -2.31 -7.01 -4.33
C SER A 33 -0.81 -7.19 -4.58
N VAL A 34 0.03 -7.03 -3.55
CA VAL A 34 1.49 -7.25 -3.68
C VAL A 34 1.85 -8.72 -4.00
N LYS A 35 0.97 -9.67 -3.66
CA LYS A 35 1.11 -11.09 -4.04
C LYS A 35 0.60 -11.38 -5.46
N GLY A 36 0.10 -10.37 -6.17
CA GLY A 36 -0.48 -10.49 -7.50
C GLY A 36 -1.95 -10.93 -7.52
N ASN A 37 -2.60 -11.01 -6.36
CA ASN A 37 -4.03 -11.30 -6.28
C ASN A 37 -4.81 -9.99 -6.43
N VAL A 38 -5.70 -9.93 -7.42
CA VAL A 38 -6.44 -8.72 -7.77
C VAL A 38 -7.88 -8.84 -7.25
N SER A 39 -8.35 -7.83 -6.52
CA SER A 39 -9.75 -7.71 -6.13
C SER A 39 -10.59 -7.17 -7.29
N GLU A 40 -11.82 -7.64 -7.45
CA GLU A 40 -12.76 -7.12 -8.45
C GLU A 40 -13.27 -5.73 -8.09
N GLU A 41 -13.49 -5.47 -6.79
CA GLU A 41 -14.04 -4.22 -6.27
C GLU A 41 -12.96 -3.17 -6.01
N TYR A 42 -11.82 -3.60 -5.47
CA TYR A 42 -10.75 -2.71 -5.02
C TYR A 42 -9.50 -2.85 -5.88
N LYS A 43 -8.90 -1.72 -6.24
CA LYS A 43 -7.64 -1.69 -7.00
C LYS A 43 -6.57 -0.94 -6.23
N ILE A 44 -5.34 -1.44 -6.30
CA ILE A 44 -4.15 -0.80 -5.73
C ILE A 44 -3.30 -0.26 -6.87
N PHE A 45 -2.90 1.01 -6.76
CA PHE A 45 -1.95 1.67 -7.63
C PHE A 45 -0.72 2.07 -6.84
N PHE A 46 0.46 1.74 -7.36
CA PHE A 46 1.76 2.12 -6.75
C PHE A 46 2.35 3.39 -7.41
N ASP A 47 1.73 3.88 -8.49
CA ASP A 47 2.07 5.13 -9.15
C ASP A 47 0.83 6.05 -9.19
N SER A 48 1.01 7.31 -8.79
CA SER A 48 -0.02 8.34 -8.86
C SER A 48 -0.39 8.76 -10.28
N ASN A 49 0.43 8.46 -11.29
CA ASN A 49 0.14 8.82 -12.69
C ASN A 49 -1.09 8.12 -13.28
N GLN A 50 -1.59 7.09 -12.60
CA GLN A 50 -2.71 6.26 -13.06
C GLN A 50 -4.05 6.67 -12.43
N ILE A 51 -4.06 7.68 -11.55
CA ILE A 51 -5.21 8.06 -10.75
C ILE A 51 -5.28 9.58 -10.56
N GLU A 52 -6.49 10.10 -10.35
CA GLU A 52 -6.68 11.50 -9.97
C GLU A 52 -6.74 11.63 -8.45
N LEU A 53 -5.88 12.48 -7.90
CA LEU A 53 -5.80 12.74 -6.45
C LEU A 53 -6.42 14.10 -6.11
N SER A 54 -7.24 14.11 -5.06
CA SER A 54 -7.72 15.33 -4.40
C SER A 54 -6.57 16.08 -3.71
N HIS A 55 -6.82 17.32 -3.27
CA HIS A 55 -5.81 18.11 -2.55
C HIS A 55 -5.31 17.40 -1.29
N PHE A 56 -6.21 16.89 -0.45
CA PHE A 56 -5.87 16.19 0.79
C PHE A 56 -5.09 14.89 0.54
N GLN A 57 -5.45 14.15 -0.52
CA GLN A 57 -4.73 12.93 -0.89
C GLN A 57 -3.31 13.22 -1.39
N LYS A 58 -3.12 14.33 -2.12
CA LYS A 58 -1.78 14.79 -2.54
C LYS A 58 -0.93 15.19 -1.33
N GLU A 59 -1.51 15.89 -0.36
CA GLU A 59 -0.82 16.29 0.87
C GLU A 59 -0.39 15.07 1.69
N ALA A 60 -1.32 14.13 1.97
CA ALA A 60 -1.01 12.88 2.67
C ALA A 60 0.11 12.09 1.97
N ALA A 61 0.04 11.96 0.64
CA ALA A 61 1.08 11.27 -0.12
C ALA A 61 2.42 12.03 -0.13
N ALA A 62 2.41 13.35 -0.06
CA ALA A 62 3.64 14.15 0.06
C ALA A 62 4.29 13.97 1.44
N ASP A 63 3.50 13.99 2.52
CA ASP A 63 3.97 13.79 3.89
C ASP A 63 4.58 12.40 4.11
N LEU A 64 3.95 11.37 3.54
CA LEU A 64 4.47 10.00 3.55
C LEU A 64 5.84 9.92 2.85
N ARG A 65 5.96 10.50 1.65
CA ARG A 65 7.21 10.52 0.89
C ARG A 65 8.31 11.32 1.59
N ALA A 66 7.96 12.49 2.14
CA ALA A 66 8.88 13.32 2.92
C ALA A 66 9.46 12.56 4.12
N SER A 67 8.70 11.60 4.64
CA SER A 67 9.11 10.74 5.74
C SER A 67 9.73 9.40 5.31
N HIS A 68 10.14 9.28 4.04
CA HIS A 68 10.79 8.09 3.47
C HIS A 68 9.91 6.83 3.54
N ARG A 69 8.64 6.95 3.16
CA ARG A 69 7.73 5.82 2.90
C ARG A 69 7.42 5.73 1.42
N GLU A 70 7.25 4.50 0.95
CA GLU A 70 6.58 4.24 -0.32
C GLU A 70 5.08 4.49 -0.16
N VAL A 71 4.41 4.83 -1.27
CA VAL A 71 2.99 5.19 -1.26
C VAL A 71 2.22 4.33 -2.24
N ALA A 72 1.13 3.73 -1.76
CA ALA A 72 0.13 3.07 -2.58
C ALA A 72 -1.23 3.75 -2.41
N TYR A 73 -2.07 3.57 -3.41
CA TYR A 73 -3.39 4.18 -3.48
C TYR A 73 -4.43 3.09 -3.69
N MET A 74 -5.41 3.02 -2.82
CA MET A 74 -6.55 2.13 -2.97
C MET A 74 -7.73 2.88 -3.59
N THR A 75 -8.34 2.29 -4.61
CA THR A 75 -9.54 2.84 -5.24
C THR A 75 -10.71 1.88 -5.20
N ARG A 76 -11.92 2.41 -5.09
CA ARG A 76 -13.21 1.75 -5.37
C ARG A 76 -13.95 2.60 -6.40
N ASP A 77 -14.47 1.99 -7.46
CA ASP A 77 -15.21 2.70 -8.53
C ASP A 77 -14.48 3.95 -9.09
N SER A 78 -13.16 3.86 -9.26
CA SER A 78 -12.27 4.95 -9.71
C SER A 78 -12.05 6.10 -8.72
N GLU A 79 -12.63 6.06 -7.53
CA GLU A 79 -12.36 7.01 -6.45
C GLU A 79 -11.28 6.47 -5.50
N VAL A 80 -10.33 7.32 -5.10
CA VAL A 80 -9.31 6.96 -4.09
C VAL A 80 -9.94 6.97 -2.70
N ILE A 81 -10.03 5.80 -2.10
CA ILE A 81 -10.63 5.57 -0.78
C ILE A 81 -9.60 5.45 0.34
N ALA A 82 -8.34 5.16 0.00
CA ALA A 82 -7.24 5.19 0.96
C ALA A 82 -5.89 5.53 0.31
N VAL A 83 -5.05 6.25 1.06
CA VAL A 83 -3.62 6.43 0.77
C VAL A 83 -2.83 5.64 1.82
N ILE A 84 -1.97 4.74 1.36
CA ILE A 84 -1.26 3.76 2.19
C ILE A 84 0.24 4.05 2.15
N GLY A 85 0.82 4.30 3.33
CA GLY A 85 2.26 4.37 3.51
C GLY A 85 2.84 3.00 3.84
N TYR A 86 3.90 2.59 3.16
CA TYR A 86 4.52 1.29 3.42
C TYR A 86 6.05 1.32 3.24
N ARG A 87 6.71 0.24 3.70
CA ARG A 87 8.13 -0.02 3.51
C ARG A 87 8.36 -1.40 2.93
N VAL A 88 9.35 -1.50 2.05
CA VAL A 88 9.88 -2.79 1.60
C VAL A 88 10.91 -3.25 2.63
N ILE A 89 10.64 -4.40 3.25
CA ILE A 89 11.55 -5.09 4.14
C ILE A 89 12.29 -6.10 3.27
N GLU A 90 13.57 -5.82 3.01
CA GLU A 90 14.47 -6.80 2.44
C GLU A 90 14.66 -7.92 3.47
N SER A 91 14.16 -9.11 3.17
CA SER A 91 14.53 -10.29 3.92
C SER A 91 15.96 -10.66 3.54
N GLU A 92 16.93 -10.34 4.42
CA GLU A 92 18.27 -10.91 4.33
C GLU A 92 18.12 -12.43 4.29
N SER A 93 18.46 -13.04 3.15
CA SER A 93 18.64 -14.48 3.11
C SER A 93 19.87 -14.76 3.94
N THR A 94 19.69 -15.23 5.18
CA THR A 94 20.79 -15.63 6.06
C THR A 94 21.69 -16.58 5.28
N MET A 95 22.86 -16.10 4.86
CA MET A 95 23.92 -16.98 4.35
C MET A 95 24.41 -17.79 5.54
N GLU A 96 23.78 -18.93 5.78
CA GLU A 96 24.29 -19.97 6.66
C GLU A 96 25.47 -20.64 5.94
N ASN A 97 26.60 -19.94 5.92
CA ASN A 97 27.90 -20.47 5.57
C ASN A 97 28.78 -20.36 6.81
N ARG A 98 28.98 -21.50 7.47
CA ARG A 98 30.09 -21.93 8.35
C ARG A 98 29.55 -23.14 9.13
N LYS A 99 30.10 -24.35 9.03
CA LYS A 99 31.49 -24.74 8.80
C LYS A 99 31.54 -26.24 8.45
#